data_AF-A0A1X7JCI4-F1
#
_entry.id   AF-A0A1X7JCI4-F1
#
_cell.length_a   1.000
_cell.length_b   1.000
_cell.length_c   1.000
_cell.angle_alpha   90.00
_cell.angle_beta   90.00
_cell.angle_gamma   90.00
#
_symmetry.space_group_name_H-M   'P 1'
#
loop_
_entity.id
_entity.type
_entity.pdbx_description
1 polymer ?
#
loop_
_entity_poly.entity_id
_entity_poly.type
_entity_poly.pdbx_seq_one_letter_code
_entity_poly.pdbx_strand_id
1 'polypeptide(L)'
;MKKFFLTAIAAISLAFMACAPSKLDIQEASITRDVLIEVRQVLNDSISLYVGNVFYLNSRQIVADDMYPLHASTRDPSEFEKLTPTDVLNSDEEFLNYLRRKAPDMMNVGIVIGETAYNEIGFEESVAIEKLTKIFQKIQGGSLTLFHEKEGHLTDMKKLY
;
A
#
# COMPACT_ATOMS: atom_id res chain seq x y z
N MET A 1 43.37 -12.26 -25.24
CA MET A 1 43.31 -11.97 -23.78
C MET A 1 42.42 -10.77 -23.42
N LYS A 2 42.35 -9.67 -24.20
CA LYS A 2 41.51 -8.50 -23.87
C LYS A 2 39.98 -8.71 -23.89
N LYS A 3 39.47 -9.72 -24.63
CA LYS A 3 38.02 -9.97 -24.77
C LYS A 3 37.38 -10.72 -23.59
N PHE A 4 38.16 -11.48 -22.82
CA PHE A 4 37.66 -12.19 -21.63
C PHE A 4 37.55 -11.27 -20.40
N PHE A 5 38.32 -10.18 -20.37
CA PHE A 5 38.29 -9.22 -19.27
C PHE A 5 37.02 -8.34 -19.31
N LEU A 6 36.54 -7.97 -20.51
CA LEU A 6 35.30 -7.21 -20.66
C LEU A 6 34.04 -8.02 -20.29
N THR A 7 34.03 -9.32 -20.58
CA THR A 7 32.91 -10.20 -20.21
C THR A 7 32.87 -10.47 -18.72
N ALA A 8 34.03 -10.58 -18.06
CA ALA A 8 34.11 -10.71 -16.60
C ALA A 8 33.67 -9.43 -15.87
N ILE A 9 34.04 -8.25 -16.36
CA ILE A 9 33.61 -6.97 -15.77
C ILE A 9 32.09 -6.76 -15.95
N ALA A 10 31.54 -7.08 -17.12
CA ALA A 10 30.09 -7.02 -17.35
C ALA A 10 29.30 -8.00 -16.46
N ALA A 11 29.84 -9.20 -16.20
CA ALA A 11 29.23 -10.18 -15.31
C ALA A 11 29.25 -9.74 -13.82
N ILE A 12 30.31 -9.05 -13.39
CA ILE A 12 30.41 -8.50 -12.03
C ILE A 12 29.44 -7.31 -11.85
N SER A 13 29.28 -6.45 -12.86
CA SER A 13 28.29 -5.36 -12.83
C SER A 13 26.84 -5.87 -12.74
N LEU A 14 26.54 -7.02 -13.34
CA LEU A 14 25.23 -7.68 -13.21
C LEU A 14 25.02 -8.30 -11.82
N ALA A 15 26.08 -8.79 -11.17
CA ALA A 15 26.00 -9.35 -9.81
C ALA A 15 25.70 -8.29 -8.74
N PHE A 16 26.08 -7.02 -8.97
CA PHE A 16 25.71 -5.90 -8.10
C PHE A 16 24.32 -5.30 -8.38
N MET A 17 23.65 -5.70 -9.47
CA MET A 17 22.28 -5.26 -9.79
C MET A 17 21.20 -6.22 -9.27
N ALA A 18 21.57 -7.38 -8.73
CA ALA A 18 20.63 -8.44 -8.38
C ALA A 18 20.64 -8.81 -6.87
N CYS A 19 20.91 -7.84 -5.99
CA CYS A 19 20.51 -7.98 -4.59
C CYS A 19 19.04 -7.56 -4.48
N ALA A 20 18.13 -8.50 -4.71
CA ALA A 20 16.74 -8.31 -4.31
C ALA A 20 16.72 -8.01 -2.80
N PRO A 21 15.90 -7.05 -2.34
CA PRO A 21 15.83 -6.70 -0.94
C PRO A 21 15.49 -7.94 -0.10
N SER A 22 16.16 -8.10 1.03
CA SER A 22 15.89 -9.23 1.92
C SER A 22 14.51 -9.05 2.58
N LYS A 23 13.94 -10.15 3.10
CA LYS A 23 12.68 -10.10 3.86
C LYS A 23 12.74 -9.10 5.02
N LEU A 24 13.90 -8.97 5.66
CA LEU A 24 14.11 -8.02 6.74
C LEU A 24 14.06 -6.57 6.21
N ASP A 25 14.74 -6.29 5.11
CA ASP A 25 14.72 -4.95 4.49
C ASP A 25 13.30 -4.53 4.07
N ILE A 26 12.51 -5.48 3.54
CA ILE A 26 11.12 -5.24 3.16
C ILE A 26 10.27 -4.92 4.41
N GLN A 27 10.47 -5.65 5.51
CA GLN A 27 9.75 -5.42 6.76
C GLN A 27 10.13 -4.08 7.40
N GLU A 28 11.41 -3.72 7.41
CA GLU A 28 11.88 -2.42 7.91
C GLU A 28 11.36 -1.27 7.04
N ALA A 29 11.34 -1.47 5.72
CA ALA A 29 10.79 -0.50 4.79
C ALA A 29 9.29 -0.27 5.00
N SER A 30 8.51 -1.27 5.41
CA SER A 30 7.07 -1.10 5.70
C SER A 30 6.82 -0.41 7.04
N ILE A 31 7.61 -0.73 8.08
CA ILE A 31 7.51 -0.10 9.41
C ILE A 31 7.87 1.39 9.37
N THR A 32 8.74 1.79 8.46
CA THR A 32 9.14 3.20 8.29
C THR A 32 8.14 4.04 7.49
N ARG A 33 7.01 3.48 7.05
CA ARG A 33 5.95 4.24 6.38
C ARG A 33 5.09 4.96 7.41
N ASP A 34 4.74 6.20 7.09
CA ASP A 34 3.87 7.02 7.94
C ASP A 34 2.43 6.48 7.90
N VAL A 35 2.01 6.00 6.73
CA VAL A 35 0.72 5.32 6.52
C VAL A 35 0.90 4.13 5.58
N LEU A 36 0.29 3.00 5.93
CA LEU A 36 0.16 1.83 5.05
C LEU A 36 -1.28 1.73 4.55
N ILE A 37 -1.48 1.66 3.24
CA ILE A 37 -2.77 1.36 2.61
C ILE A 37 -2.77 -0.11 2.24
N GLU A 38 -3.53 -0.92 2.96
CA GLU A 38 -3.61 -2.35 2.70
C GLU A 38 -4.89 -2.67 1.94
N VAL A 39 -4.75 -3.00 0.66
CA VAL A 39 -5.87 -3.43 -0.17
C VAL A 39 -6.10 -4.91 0.09
N ARG A 40 -7.25 -5.24 0.68
CA ARG A 40 -7.62 -6.61 1.03
C ARG A 40 -9.12 -6.78 1.16
N GLN A 41 -9.57 -8.02 1.20
CA GLN A 41 -10.96 -8.30 1.53
C GLN A 41 -11.18 -8.10 3.04
N VAL A 42 -12.00 -7.11 3.41
CA VAL A 42 -12.41 -6.91 4.81
C VAL A 42 -13.65 -7.76 5.06
N LEU A 43 -13.46 -8.91 5.71
CA LEU A 43 -14.54 -9.85 6.00
C LEU A 43 -15.47 -9.24 7.06
N ASN A 44 -16.77 -9.25 6.78
CA ASN A 44 -17.88 -8.77 7.64
C ASN A 44 -18.10 -7.25 7.71
N ASP A 45 -17.37 -6.43 6.97
CA ASP A 45 -17.62 -4.99 6.94
C ASP A 45 -17.63 -4.46 5.50
N SER A 46 -18.59 -3.61 5.18
CA SER A 46 -18.65 -2.89 3.89
C SER A 46 -17.85 -1.60 3.91
N ILE A 47 -17.15 -1.31 5.02
CA ILE A 47 -16.37 -0.10 5.23
C ILE A 47 -14.87 -0.42 5.29
N SER A 48 -14.07 0.60 5.01
CA SER A 48 -12.62 0.60 5.20
C SER A 48 -12.26 1.02 6.63
N LEU A 49 -11.13 0.55 7.15
CA LEU A 49 -10.77 0.74 8.57
C LEU A 49 -9.38 1.38 8.71
N TYR A 50 -9.28 2.42 9.53
CA TYR A 50 -7.99 2.99 9.95
C TYR A 50 -7.63 2.49 11.35
N VAL A 51 -6.52 1.76 11.48
CA VAL A 51 -6.07 1.11 12.73
C VAL A 51 -4.57 1.33 12.90
N GLY A 52 -4.16 2.02 13.97
CA GLY A 52 -2.76 2.40 14.15
C GLY A 52 -2.30 3.35 13.04
N ASN A 53 -1.37 2.92 12.19
CA ASN A 53 -0.94 3.63 10.98
C ASN A 53 -1.40 2.93 9.68
N VAL A 54 -2.29 1.94 9.78
CA VAL A 54 -2.74 1.12 8.66
C VAL A 54 -4.16 1.49 8.27
N PHE A 55 -4.39 1.81 7.01
CA PHE A 55 -5.71 1.94 6.41
C PHE A 55 -6.02 0.70 5.58
N TYR A 56 -6.87 -0.17 6.10
CA TYR A 56 -7.41 -1.31 5.39
C TYR A 56 -8.47 -0.85 4.41
N LEU A 57 -8.10 -0.80 3.13
CA LEU A 57 -8.98 -0.46 2.03
C LEU A 57 -9.66 -1.74 1.53
N ASN A 58 -10.98 -1.80 1.66
CA ASN A 58 -11.74 -2.94 1.19
C ASN A 58 -11.62 -3.07 -0.33
N SER A 59 -11.15 -4.22 -0.82
CA SER A 59 -10.96 -4.48 -2.25
C SER A 59 -12.23 -4.25 -3.08
N ARG A 60 -13.42 -4.46 -2.50
CA ARG A 60 -14.71 -4.13 -3.14
C ARG A 60 -14.84 -2.67 -3.55
N GLN A 61 -14.35 -1.75 -2.70
CA GLN A 61 -14.38 -0.32 -3.00
C GLN A 61 -13.36 0.04 -4.09
N ILE A 62 -12.25 -0.69 -4.19
CA ILE A 62 -11.26 -0.48 -5.25
C ILE A 62 -11.74 -0.97 -6.62
N VAL A 63 -12.45 -2.10 -6.65
CA VAL A 63 -13.00 -2.71 -7.86
C VAL A 63 -14.06 -1.82 -8.52
N ALA A 64 -14.78 -1.01 -7.74
CA ALA A 64 -15.77 -0.11 -8.29
C ALA A 64 -15.14 0.89 -9.28
N ASP A 65 -15.86 1.19 -10.36
CA ASP A 65 -15.46 2.17 -11.38
C ASP A 65 -15.09 3.51 -10.72
N ASP A 66 -15.87 3.90 -9.72
CA ASP A 66 -15.58 4.97 -8.77
C ASP A 66 -15.40 4.38 -7.36
N MET A 67 -14.29 4.69 -6.69
CA MET A 67 -14.04 4.27 -5.30
C MET A 67 -14.96 4.98 -4.31
N TYR A 68 -15.57 6.10 -4.73
CA TYR A 68 -16.40 6.93 -3.90
C TYR A 68 -17.91 6.61 -4.07
N PRO A 69 -18.71 6.71 -2.99
CA PRO A 69 -18.33 7.13 -1.64
C PRO A 69 -17.54 6.05 -0.88
N LEU A 70 -16.42 6.47 -0.30
CA LEU A 70 -15.55 5.63 0.52
C LEU A 70 -15.98 5.76 1.98
N HIS A 71 -16.60 4.71 2.51
CA HIS A 71 -16.93 4.59 3.93
C HIS A 71 -15.70 4.19 4.73
N ALA A 72 -15.33 4.98 5.74
CA ALA A 72 -14.14 4.76 6.55
C ALA A 72 -14.41 4.93 8.04
N SER A 73 -13.83 4.09 8.90
CA SER A 73 -13.90 4.27 10.34
C SER A 73 -12.54 4.07 11.01
N THR A 74 -12.23 4.89 12.01
CA THR A 74 -11.02 4.70 12.83
C THR A 74 -11.33 3.73 13.96
N ARG A 75 -10.58 2.63 14.07
CA ARG A 75 -10.70 1.65 15.15
C ARG A 75 -9.46 1.68 16.03
N ASP A 76 -9.68 1.55 17.33
CA ASP A 76 -8.61 1.26 18.28
C ASP A 76 -8.36 -0.26 18.27
N PRO A 77 -7.11 -0.73 18.04
CA PRO A 77 -6.80 -2.15 18.11
C PRO A 77 -7.17 -2.81 19.45
N SER A 78 -7.15 -2.04 20.54
CA SER A 78 -7.47 -2.52 21.89
C SER A 78 -8.96 -2.51 22.21
N GLU A 79 -9.77 -1.74 21.46
CA GLU A 79 -11.22 -1.61 21.66
C GLU A 79 -11.99 -1.89 20.34
N PHE A 80 -11.65 -2.96 19.63
CA PHE A 80 -12.20 -3.22 18.29
C PHE A 80 -13.73 -3.38 18.26
N GLU A 81 -14.31 -3.89 19.35
CA GLU A 81 -15.76 -4.13 19.50
C GLU A 81 -16.57 -2.85 19.71
N LYS A 82 -15.93 -1.71 19.99
CA LYS A 82 -16.61 -0.44 20.21
C LYS A 82 -17.19 0.09 18.91
N LEU A 83 -18.44 0.55 18.97
CA LEU A 83 -19.07 1.25 17.86
C LEU A 83 -18.38 2.60 17.64
N THR A 84 -17.70 2.72 16.50
CA THR A 84 -17.03 3.96 16.08
C THR A 84 -17.82 4.60 14.93
N PRO A 85 -17.88 5.95 14.86
CA PRO A 85 -18.49 6.63 13.74
C PRO A 85 -17.86 6.21 12.40
N THR A 86 -18.69 6.14 11.36
CA THR A 86 -18.26 5.92 9.98
C THR A 86 -18.30 7.26 9.25
N ASP A 87 -17.15 7.71 8.77
CA ASP A 87 -17.01 8.86 7.87
C ASP A 87 -17.36 8.43 6.44
N VAL A 88 -17.99 9.34 5.68
CA VAL A 88 -18.28 9.17 4.26
C VAL A 88 -17.40 10.14 3.49
N LEU A 89 -16.48 9.61 2.70
CA LEU A 89 -15.52 10.38 1.92
C LEU A 89 -15.94 10.32 0.46
N ASN A 90 -16.04 11.45 -0.22
CA ASN A 90 -16.65 11.55 -1.55
C ASN A 90 -15.66 11.93 -2.66
N SER A 91 -14.38 12.09 -2.31
CA SER A 91 -13.34 12.50 -3.24
C SER A 91 -11.95 12.12 -2.73
N ASP A 92 -10.98 12.15 -3.65
CA ASP A 92 -9.55 12.03 -3.32
C ASP A 92 -9.12 13.06 -2.28
N GLU A 93 -9.58 14.30 -2.42
CA GLU A 93 -9.26 15.40 -1.50
C GLU A 93 -9.81 15.12 -0.10
N GLU A 94 -11.05 14.63 0.01
CA GLU A 94 -11.63 14.22 1.29
C GLU A 94 -10.88 13.03 1.91
N PHE A 95 -10.47 12.08 1.09
CA PHE A 95 -9.69 10.92 1.54
C PHE A 95 -8.30 11.31 2.04
N LEU A 96 -7.56 12.14 1.30
CA LEU A 96 -6.27 12.65 1.75
C LEU A 96 -6.39 13.51 3.00
N ASN A 97 -7.45 14.33 3.10
CA ASN A 97 -7.74 15.10 4.30
C ASN A 97 -8.08 14.21 5.49
N TYR A 98 -8.81 13.11 5.28
CA TYR A 98 -9.05 12.11 6.31
C TYR A 98 -7.73 11.54 6.83
N LEU A 99 -6.85 11.09 5.94
CA LEU A 99 -5.54 10.55 6.33
C LEU A 99 -4.70 11.59 7.06
N ARG A 100 -4.62 12.84 6.59
CA ARG A 100 -3.89 13.92 7.26
C ARG A 100 -4.42 14.28 8.65
N ARG A 101 -5.72 14.09 8.92
CA ARG A 101 -6.25 14.25 10.28
C ARG A 101 -5.76 13.16 11.23
N LYS A 102 -5.44 11.97 10.71
CA LYS A 102 -5.00 10.80 11.49
C LYS A 102 -3.47 10.68 11.55
N ALA A 103 -2.78 11.08 10.49
CA ALA A 103 -1.34 11.14 10.36
C ALA A 103 -0.95 12.50 9.72
N PRO A 104 -0.82 13.57 10.52
CA PRO A 104 -0.56 14.94 10.02
C PRO A 104 0.73 15.07 9.21
N ASP A 105 1.76 14.31 9.56
CA ASP A 105 3.08 14.35 8.95
C ASP A 105 3.27 13.27 7.87
N MET A 106 2.19 12.71 7.33
CA MET A 106 2.25 11.65 6.33
C MET A 106 2.92 12.13 5.04
N MET A 107 4.11 11.60 4.77
CA MET A 107 4.91 11.86 3.57
C MET A 107 5.34 10.58 2.86
N ASN A 108 5.54 9.49 3.59
CA ASN A 108 5.97 8.19 3.09
C ASN A 108 4.81 7.20 3.20
N VAL A 109 4.17 6.93 2.07
CA VAL A 109 3.01 6.03 2.02
C VAL A 109 3.46 4.67 1.48
N GLY A 110 2.98 3.59 2.08
CA GLY A 110 3.08 2.25 1.52
C GLY A 110 1.73 1.78 0.98
N ILE A 111 1.72 1.07 -0.13
CA ILE A 111 0.57 0.28 -0.59
C ILE A 111 0.93 -1.18 -0.38
N VAL A 112 0.09 -1.94 0.31
CA VAL A 112 0.22 -3.39 0.42
C VAL A 112 -0.93 -4.01 -0.34
N ILE A 113 -0.63 -4.86 -1.32
CA ILE A 113 -1.64 -5.72 -1.94
C ILE A 113 -1.68 -7.03 -1.15
N GLY A 114 -2.76 -7.22 -0.39
CA GLY A 114 -3.02 -8.42 0.38
C GLY A 114 -3.40 -9.61 -0.51
N GLU A 115 -3.00 -10.82 -0.13
CA GLU A 115 -3.37 -12.05 -0.86
C GLU A 115 -4.89 -12.21 -1.01
N THR A 116 -5.66 -11.76 -0.02
CA THR A 116 -7.14 -11.85 -0.05
C THR A 116 -7.79 -10.86 -1.01
N ALA A 117 -7.08 -9.83 -1.50
CA ALA A 117 -7.62 -8.91 -2.50
C ALA A 117 -7.99 -9.65 -3.80
N TYR A 118 -7.18 -10.63 -4.20
CA TYR A 118 -7.40 -11.45 -5.40
C TYR A 118 -8.64 -12.35 -5.32
N ASN A 119 -9.22 -12.54 -4.13
CA ASN A 119 -10.48 -13.26 -3.97
C ASN A 119 -11.69 -12.40 -4.37
N GLU A 120 -11.53 -11.09 -4.55
CA GLU A 120 -12.61 -10.20 -4.98
C GLU A 120 -12.77 -10.25 -6.50
N ILE A 121 -14.00 -10.50 -6.94
CA ILE A 121 -14.31 -10.64 -8.37
C ILE A 121 -14.11 -9.29 -9.05
N GLY A 122 -13.35 -9.27 -10.15
CA GLY A 122 -13.04 -8.05 -10.90
C GLY A 122 -11.88 -7.24 -10.31
N PHE A 123 -11.17 -7.77 -9.31
CA PHE A 123 -9.96 -7.12 -8.81
C PHE A 123 -8.81 -7.23 -9.83
N GLU A 124 -8.34 -6.07 -10.27
CA GLU A 124 -7.13 -5.92 -11.08
C GLU A 124 -6.08 -5.12 -10.32
N GLU A 125 -4.97 -5.78 -9.98
CA GLU A 125 -3.89 -5.19 -9.19
C GLU A 125 -3.31 -3.91 -9.84
N SER A 126 -3.07 -3.94 -11.16
CA SER A 126 -2.53 -2.80 -11.89
C SER A 126 -3.44 -1.58 -11.81
N VAL A 127 -4.75 -1.80 -11.88
CA VAL A 127 -5.76 -0.73 -11.80
C VAL A 127 -5.79 -0.15 -10.38
N ALA A 128 -5.73 -1.01 -9.35
CA ALA A 128 -5.66 -0.58 -7.96
C ALA A 128 -4.41 0.26 -7.69
N ILE A 129 -3.24 -0.20 -8.15
CA ILE A 129 -1.97 0.52 -8.01
C ILE A 129 -2.04 1.86 -8.73
N GLU A 130 -2.53 1.90 -9.97
CA GLU A 130 -2.65 3.14 -10.74
C GLU A 130 -3.57 4.15 -10.04
N LYS A 131 -4.74 3.70 -9.58
CA LYS A 131 -5.71 4.53 -8.87
C LYS A 131 -5.11 5.13 -7.60
N LEU A 132 -4.52 4.31 -6.74
CA LEU A 132 -3.87 4.77 -5.50
C LEU A 132 -2.66 5.66 -5.78
N THR A 133 -1.86 5.34 -6.80
CA THR A 133 -0.72 6.17 -7.21
C THR A 133 -1.18 7.57 -7.58
N LYS A 134 -2.25 7.70 -8.39
CA LYS A 134 -2.81 9.02 -8.77
C LYS A 134 -3.29 9.81 -7.55
N ILE A 135 -3.91 9.15 -6.57
CA ILE A 135 -4.35 9.78 -5.33
C ILE A 135 -3.15 10.33 -4.56
N PHE A 136 -2.14 9.50 -4.29
CA PHE A 136 -1.02 9.88 -3.43
C PHE A 136 -0.01 10.81 -4.12
N GLN A 137 0.02 10.87 -5.45
CA GLN A 137 0.83 11.86 -6.19
C GLN A 137 0.41 13.30 -5.89
N LYS A 138 -0.80 13.52 -5.37
CA LYS A 138 -1.25 14.84 -4.87
C LYS A 138 -0.51 15.29 -3.61
N ILE A 139 0.24 14.41 -2.93
CA ILE A 139 1.11 14.75 -1.80
C ILE A 139 2.46 15.23 -2.34
N GLN A 140 2.68 16.55 -2.29
CA GLN A 140 3.94 17.14 -2.75
C GLN A 140 5.11 16.70 -1.87
N GLY A 141 6.19 16.21 -2.49
CA GLY A 141 7.41 15.79 -1.79
C GLY A 141 7.33 14.44 -1.09
N GLY A 142 6.21 13.70 -1.23
CA GLY A 142 6.04 12.37 -0.65
C GLY A 142 6.70 11.26 -1.46
N SER A 143 6.78 10.07 -0.86
CA SER A 143 7.20 8.84 -1.52
C SER A 143 6.10 7.77 -1.45
N LEU A 144 6.07 6.91 -2.46
CA LEU A 144 5.12 5.80 -2.51
C LEU A 144 5.86 4.49 -2.78
N THR A 145 5.66 3.50 -1.91
CA THR A 145 6.25 2.17 -2.04
C THR A 145 5.16 1.11 -2.11
N LEU A 146 5.20 0.26 -3.12
CA LEU A 146 4.37 -0.93 -3.24
C LEU A 146 5.01 -2.11 -2.50
N PHE A 147 4.19 -2.88 -1.82
CA PHE A 147 4.52 -4.13 -1.18
C PHE A 147 3.49 -5.20 -1.56
N HIS A 148 3.94 -6.45 -1.60
CA HIS A 148 3.05 -7.60 -1.82
C HIS A 148 3.06 -8.50 -0.60
N GLU A 149 1.87 -8.90 -0.16
CA GLU A 149 1.71 -9.85 0.94
C GLU A 149 1.33 -11.23 0.40
N LYS A 150 1.93 -12.28 0.97
CA LYS A 150 1.52 -13.68 0.77
C LYS A 150 1.69 -14.45 2.08
N GLU A 151 0.69 -15.25 2.46
CA GLU A 151 0.73 -16.06 3.68
C GLU A 151 1.03 -15.22 4.95
N GLY A 152 0.56 -13.97 5.02
CA GLY A 152 0.81 -13.06 6.15
C GLY A 152 2.21 -12.44 6.19
N HIS A 153 2.99 -12.57 5.11
CA HIS A 153 4.34 -12.04 5.01
C HIS A 153 4.51 -11.11 3.81
N LEU A 154 5.25 -10.01 3.98
CA LEU A 154 5.67 -9.19 2.86
C LEU A 154 6.73 -9.92 2.04
N THR A 155 6.52 -9.99 0.73
CA THR A 155 7.29 -10.82 -0.20
C THR A 155 8.06 -10.02 -1.24
N ASP A 156 7.55 -8.85 -1.61
CA ASP A 156 8.18 -7.95 -2.58
C ASP A 156 8.02 -6.48 -2.14
N MET A 157 8.91 -5.64 -2.66
CA MET A 157 8.93 -4.20 -2.46
C MET A 157 9.34 -3.50 -3.76
N LYS A 158 8.55 -2.51 -4.17
CA LYS A 158 8.84 -1.67 -5.33
C LYS A 158 8.54 -0.21 -5.04
N LYS A 159 9.56 0.64 -5.15
CA LYS A 159 9.36 2.10 -5.10
C LYS A 159 8.60 2.54 -6.37
N LEU A 160 7.50 3.27 -6.19
CA LEU A 160 6.69 3.81 -7.28
C LEU A 160 7.12 5.22 -7.68
N TYR A 161 7.44 6.09 -6.70
CA TYR A 161 8.14 7.38 -6.90
C TYR A 161 8.75 7.92 -5.61
#